data_AF-A0A127Q5L0-F1
#
_entry.id   AF-A0A127Q5L0-F1
#
_cell.length_a   1.000
_cell.length_b   1.000
_cell.length_c   1.000
_cell.angle_alpha   90.00
_cell.angle_beta   90.00
_cell.angle_gamma   90.00
#
_symmetry.space_group_name_H-M   'P 1'
#
loop_
_entity.id
_entity.type
_entity.pdbx_description
1 polymer ?
#
loop_
_entity_poly.entity_id
_entity_poly.type
_entity_poly.pdbx_seq_one_letter_code
_entity_poly.pdbx_strand_id
1 'polypeptide(L)'
;MKMRTGVSIQMLMFCLLGSPQAKALGTDDIASIYPTAASIQIDPAKITEQDLRGIKEAGFEYVRFGVRPAVAAVARKNPDYAGLLAQLHALQLKPILTLFGGPDVWGERKANLGGSQKASQPASQSASDFADFALGFMEQHRDPDILWELWNEPEIPTFLTPGLLRPGLVPSVQQICNSLQNQKNPQPYKVFGFGFSKMPRASSSSPYDELLDVSLKTCLSGISIHPYREKPETLLADFAEVRQVMGKYGKSTAPVLASEWGYSSFYPTRDQDGQALLVLREYLSSVFVRLSLLNIYAWKDAGSDPAAIEGNYGLTGFNGQPKPALLALRHLLSRLAQTRLVAATASGNNYQLTLESQAAAKEKRMIHVVWSSLTRSGMTYRFARNGAKACVISQFLPAQTDAACPGGADVVELKAGPAPLAVTLYY
;
A
#
# COMPACT_ATOMS: atom_id res chain seq x y z
N MET A 1 77.32 25.71 20.90
CA MET A 1 76.74 26.32 19.68
C MET A 1 75.32 25.83 19.55
N LYS A 2 74.33 26.66 19.88
CA LYS A 2 72.89 26.30 19.87
C LYS A 2 72.40 26.31 18.42
N MET A 3 71.93 25.17 17.91
CA MET A 3 71.25 25.10 16.61
C MET A 3 69.77 24.85 16.86
N ARG A 4 68.97 25.83 16.41
CA ARG A 4 67.51 25.83 16.40
C ARG A 4 67.01 24.91 15.28
N THR A 5 66.06 24.05 15.57
CA THR A 5 65.09 23.56 14.58
C THR A 5 63.70 23.94 15.07
N GLY A 6 63.12 24.96 14.43
CA GLY A 6 61.73 25.35 14.61
C GLY A 6 60.84 24.48 13.73
N VAL A 7 59.88 23.80 14.34
CA VAL A 7 58.76 23.20 13.61
C VAL A 7 57.59 24.17 13.74
N SER A 8 57.22 24.76 12.61
CA SER A 8 56.05 25.64 12.48
C SER A 8 54.80 24.77 12.48
N ILE A 9 54.03 24.80 13.57
CA ILE A 9 52.70 24.19 13.62
C ILE A 9 51.74 25.21 13.02
N GLN A 10 51.35 25.01 11.76
CA GLN A 10 50.24 25.74 11.14
C GLN A 10 48.95 25.40 11.90
N MET A 11 48.48 26.37 12.68
CA MET A 11 47.19 26.36 13.34
C MET A 11 46.11 26.50 12.26
N LEU A 12 45.54 25.38 11.80
CA LEU A 12 44.37 25.39 10.93
C LEU A 12 43.16 25.84 11.76
N MET A 13 42.76 27.09 11.56
CA MET A 13 41.55 27.69 12.10
C MET A 13 40.34 27.06 11.41
N PHE A 14 39.75 26.01 12.00
CA PHE A 14 38.49 25.44 11.54
C PHE A 14 37.37 26.44 11.83
N CYS A 15 36.90 27.13 10.80
CA CYS A 15 35.63 27.84 10.82
C CYS A 15 34.52 26.80 11.05
N LEU A 16 33.92 26.81 12.24
CA LEU A 16 32.65 26.14 12.53
C LEU A 16 31.53 26.87 11.77
N LEU A 17 31.41 26.59 10.48
CA LEU A 17 30.18 26.84 9.74
C LEU A 17 29.15 25.84 10.25
N GLY A 18 28.21 26.34 11.06
CA GLY A 18 27.07 25.56 11.53
C GLY A 18 26.40 24.88 10.35
N SER A 19 26.39 23.56 10.37
CA SER A 19 25.66 22.76 9.39
C SER A 19 24.18 23.16 9.46
N PRO A 20 23.51 23.45 8.33
CA PRO A 20 22.07 23.61 8.36
C PRO A 20 21.49 22.29 8.86
N GLN A 21 20.67 22.37 9.91
CA GLN A 21 19.90 21.24 10.41
C GLN A 21 19.26 20.54 9.22
N ALA A 22 19.67 19.29 8.99
CA ALA A 22 19.02 18.42 8.02
C ALA A 22 17.55 18.29 8.44
N LYS A 23 16.66 18.97 7.72
CA LYS A 23 15.25 18.58 7.68
C LYS A 23 15.23 17.22 6.98
N ALA A 24 15.17 16.14 7.75
CA ALA A 24 14.70 14.87 7.24
C ALA A 24 13.18 15.02 6.98
N LEU A 25 12.84 15.64 5.86
CA LEU A 25 11.54 15.44 5.22
C LEU A 25 11.50 13.95 4.82
N GLY A 26 10.60 13.18 5.43
CA GLY A 26 10.40 11.78 5.11
C GLY A 26 10.16 11.65 3.61
N THR A 27 10.99 10.87 2.92
CA THR A 27 11.21 10.90 1.46
C THR A 27 10.02 10.46 0.60
N ASP A 28 8.89 10.12 1.22
CA ASP A 28 7.80 9.38 0.59
C ASP A 28 6.42 10.07 0.69
N ASP A 29 6.29 11.14 1.48
CA ASP A 29 5.07 11.99 1.66
C ASP A 29 3.71 11.26 1.91
N ILE A 30 3.71 9.95 2.20
CA ILE A 30 2.54 9.19 2.65
C ILE A 30 2.49 9.21 4.18
N ALA A 31 1.68 10.11 4.73
CA ALA A 31 1.56 10.31 6.16
C ALA A 31 0.72 9.22 6.83
N SER A 32 1.30 8.53 7.81
CA SER A 32 0.68 7.44 8.55
C SER A 32 1.19 7.36 9.99
N ILE A 33 0.31 7.00 10.92
CA ILE A 33 0.70 6.65 12.29
C ILE A 33 1.29 5.24 12.39
N TYR A 34 1.20 4.45 11.34
CA TYR A 34 1.66 3.07 11.28
C TYR A 34 3.01 2.94 10.55
N PRO A 35 3.73 1.83 10.76
CA PRO A 35 4.94 1.53 9.97
C PRO A 35 4.69 1.37 8.46
N THR A 36 3.46 1.00 8.06
CA THR A 36 2.96 0.99 6.68
C THR A 36 1.54 1.54 6.73
N ALA A 37 1.19 2.50 5.88
CA ALA A 37 -0.15 3.07 5.88
C ALA A 37 -1.22 2.00 5.59
N ALA A 38 -2.30 2.02 6.38
CA ALA A 38 -3.40 1.08 6.26
C ALA A 38 -4.53 1.67 5.40
N SER A 39 -4.80 1.04 4.27
CA SER A 39 -5.88 1.38 3.34
C SER A 39 -6.82 0.19 3.15
N ILE A 40 -8.06 0.47 2.75
CA ILE A 40 -9.07 -0.54 2.43
C ILE A 40 -9.76 -0.22 1.10
N GLN A 41 -9.98 -1.25 0.27
CA GLN A 41 -10.76 -1.13 -0.94
C GLN A 41 -12.26 -1.03 -0.63
N ILE A 42 -12.96 -0.13 -1.31
CA ILE A 42 -14.43 -0.06 -1.30
C ILE A 42 -15.01 -0.14 -2.72
N ASP A 43 -16.30 -0.52 -2.79
CA ASP A 43 -17.15 -0.29 -3.96
C ASP A 43 -17.85 1.07 -3.79
N PRO A 44 -17.46 2.11 -4.55
CA PRO A 44 -18.00 3.46 -4.38
C PRO A 44 -19.50 3.55 -4.72
N ALA A 45 -20.06 2.56 -5.42
CA ALA A 45 -21.50 2.53 -5.72
C ALA A 45 -22.34 1.90 -4.60
N LYS A 46 -21.73 1.18 -3.67
CA LYS A 46 -22.44 0.43 -2.61
C LYS A 46 -22.06 0.84 -1.19
N ILE A 47 -20.98 1.60 -1.03
CA ILE A 47 -20.49 2.02 0.27
C ILE A 47 -21.52 2.91 0.97
N THR A 48 -21.73 2.69 2.26
CA THR A 48 -22.60 3.54 3.10
C THR A 48 -21.78 4.40 4.04
N GLU A 49 -22.38 5.46 4.58
CA GLU A 49 -21.74 6.28 5.61
C GLU A 49 -21.42 5.47 6.88
N GLN A 50 -22.26 4.48 7.22
CA GLN A 50 -22.00 3.54 8.32
C GLN A 50 -20.76 2.69 8.04
N ASP A 51 -20.56 2.24 6.80
CA ASP A 51 -19.35 1.53 6.41
C ASP A 51 -18.11 2.42 6.56
N LEU A 52 -18.17 3.68 6.10
CA LEU A 52 -17.05 4.61 6.23
C LEU A 52 -16.68 4.90 7.69
N ARG A 53 -17.67 5.06 8.58
CA ARG A 53 -17.43 5.14 10.03
C ARG A 53 -16.75 3.88 10.55
N GLY A 54 -17.26 2.70 10.18
CA GLY A 54 -16.67 1.42 10.56
C GLY A 54 -15.22 1.26 10.09
N ILE A 55 -14.90 1.73 8.88
CA ILE A 55 -13.54 1.76 8.34
C ILE A 55 -12.63 2.63 9.23
N LYS A 56 -13.07 3.84 9.58
CA LYS A 56 -12.31 4.75 10.45
C LYS A 56 -12.10 4.16 11.84
N GLU A 57 -13.14 3.59 12.44
CA GLU A 57 -13.11 2.94 13.75
C GLU A 57 -12.22 1.68 13.77
N ALA A 58 -12.11 0.98 12.63
CA ALA A 58 -11.21 -0.15 12.47
C ALA A 58 -9.73 0.26 12.40
N GLY A 59 -9.44 1.56 12.29
CA GLY A 59 -8.09 2.12 12.31
C GLY A 59 -7.48 2.36 10.94
N PHE A 60 -8.24 2.24 9.84
CA PHE A 60 -7.76 2.60 8.51
C PHE A 60 -7.62 4.13 8.38
N GLU A 61 -6.59 4.56 7.67
CA GLU A 61 -6.33 5.97 7.37
C GLU A 61 -6.71 6.32 5.93
N TYR A 62 -6.70 5.33 5.05
CA TYR A 62 -6.91 5.50 3.62
C TYR A 62 -8.05 4.61 3.08
N VAL A 63 -8.66 5.05 1.98
CA VAL A 63 -9.71 4.32 1.27
C VAL A 63 -9.42 4.36 -0.23
N ARG A 64 -9.34 3.18 -0.88
CA ARG A 64 -9.14 3.09 -2.33
C ARG A 64 -10.44 2.77 -3.06
N PHE A 65 -10.66 3.45 -4.19
CA PHE A 65 -11.68 3.08 -5.15
C PHE A 65 -11.34 3.55 -6.57
N GLY A 66 -11.98 2.89 -7.54
CA GLY A 66 -11.78 3.17 -8.95
C GLY A 66 -12.73 4.24 -9.50
N VAL A 67 -12.20 5.06 -10.40
CA VAL A 67 -12.90 6.09 -11.16
C VAL A 67 -12.74 5.80 -12.65
N ARG A 68 -13.86 5.79 -13.39
CA ARG A 68 -13.89 5.51 -14.83
C ARG A 68 -14.49 6.68 -15.60
N PRO A 69 -14.09 6.89 -16.87
CA PRO A 69 -14.77 7.82 -17.76
C PRO A 69 -16.26 7.51 -17.85
N ALA A 70 -17.09 8.55 -17.96
CA ALA A 70 -18.51 8.37 -18.18
C ALA A 70 -18.75 7.75 -19.57
N VAL A 71 -19.18 6.49 -19.61
CA VAL A 71 -19.56 5.84 -20.87
C VAL A 71 -21.02 6.14 -21.17
N ALA A 72 -21.32 6.62 -22.38
CA ALA A 72 -22.67 7.06 -22.79
C ALA A 72 -23.76 6.00 -22.58
N ALA A 73 -23.40 4.71 -22.60
CA ALA A 73 -24.31 3.59 -22.37
C ALA A 73 -24.68 3.36 -20.88
N VAL A 74 -23.94 3.96 -19.94
CA VAL A 74 -24.05 3.70 -18.48
C VAL A 74 -24.27 4.99 -17.68
N ALA A 75 -24.55 6.12 -18.33
CA ALA A 75 -24.66 7.46 -17.75
C ALA A 75 -25.68 7.62 -16.58
N ARG A 76 -26.43 6.58 -16.20
CA ARG A 76 -27.36 6.58 -15.05
C ARG A 76 -26.84 5.87 -13.79
N LYS A 77 -25.57 5.44 -13.71
CA LYS A 77 -25.03 4.70 -12.54
C LYS A 77 -23.60 5.10 -12.13
N ASN A 78 -23.13 6.29 -12.49
CA ASN A 78 -21.84 6.75 -11.96
C ASN A 78 -21.99 7.05 -10.45
N PRO A 79 -21.07 6.58 -9.59
CA PRO A 79 -21.04 6.97 -8.19
C PRO A 79 -20.97 8.49 -8.04
N ASP A 80 -21.59 9.03 -6.99
CA ASP A 80 -21.39 10.42 -6.58
C ASP A 80 -20.01 10.58 -5.93
N TYR A 81 -18.98 10.70 -6.77
CA TYR A 81 -17.60 10.84 -6.32
C TYR A 81 -17.38 12.11 -5.48
N ALA A 82 -18.06 13.22 -5.82
CA ALA A 82 -17.94 14.47 -5.07
C ALA A 82 -18.50 14.31 -3.65
N GLY A 83 -19.70 13.75 -3.51
CA GLY A 83 -20.32 13.45 -2.23
C GLY A 83 -19.49 12.45 -1.41
N LEU A 84 -18.97 11.40 -2.04
CA LEU A 84 -18.10 10.42 -1.38
C LEU A 84 -16.81 11.07 -0.85
N LEU A 85 -16.12 11.88 -1.66
CA LEU A 85 -14.92 12.59 -1.23
C LEU A 85 -15.20 13.55 -0.05
N ALA A 86 -16.34 14.24 -0.07
CA ALA A 86 -16.76 15.09 1.05
C ALA A 86 -16.99 14.28 2.35
N GLN A 87 -17.59 13.09 2.25
CA GLN A 87 -17.76 12.18 3.39
C GLN A 87 -16.42 11.67 3.93
N LEU A 88 -15.48 11.30 3.05
CA LEU A 88 -14.15 10.86 3.44
C LEU A 88 -13.38 11.96 4.18
N HIS A 89 -13.41 13.18 3.66
CA HIS A 89 -12.81 14.34 4.31
C HIS A 89 -13.41 14.59 5.70
N ALA A 90 -14.74 14.55 5.83
CA ALA A 90 -15.42 14.72 7.12
C ALA A 90 -15.03 13.65 8.17
N LEU A 91 -14.72 12.44 7.72
CA LEU A 91 -14.27 11.32 8.57
C LEU A 91 -12.74 11.24 8.72
N GLN A 92 -11.99 12.17 8.12
CA GLN A 92 -10.53 12.16 8.09
C GLN A 92 -9.98 10.84 7.51
N LEU A 93 -10.61 10.37 6.44
CA LEU A 93 -10.16 9.26 5.62
C LEU A 93 -9.56 9.82 4.33
N LYS A 94 -8.37 9.36 3.97
CA LYS A 94 -7.64 9.87 2.81
C LYS A 94 -7.90 8.99 1.58
N PRO A 95 -8.32 9.57 0.46
CA PRO A 95 -8.65 8.80 -0.74
C PRO A 95 -7.41 8.35 -1.54
N ILE A 96 -7.51 7.14 -2.11
CA ILE A 96 -6.65 6.66 -3.20
C ILE A 96 -7.55 6.44 -4.42
N LEU A 97 -7.37 7.23 -5.46
CA LEU A 97 -8.25 7.22 -6.63
C LEU A 97 -7.54 6.60 -7.83
N THR A 98 -7.99 5.41 -8.21
CA THR A 98 -7.50 4.73 -9.40
C THR A 98 -8.26 5.22 -10.63
N LEU A 99 -7.60 6.02 -11.46
CA LEU A 99 -8.12 6.49 -12.74
C LEU A 99 -7.86 5.41 -13.79
N PHE A 100 -8.89 4.71 -14.22
CA PHE A 100 -8.73 3.55 -15.10
C PHE A 100 -9.93 3.36 -16.03
N GLY A 101 -9.76 2.43 -16.95
CA GLY A 101 -10.78 2.06 -17.90
C GLY A 101 -10.80 0.57 -18.19
N GLY A 102 -11.39 0.24 -19.32
CA GLY A 102 -11.37 -1.08 -19.92
C GLY A 102 -11.58 -0.94 -21.43
N PRO A 103 -12.12 -1.97 -22.10
CA PRO A 103 -12.37 -1.94 -23.56
C PRO A 103 -13.18 -0.73 -24.03
N ASP A 104 -14.06 -0.20 -23.18
CA ASP A 104 -14.87 0.99 -23.44
C ASP A 104 -14.03 2.27 -23.66
N VAL A 105 -12.87 2.41 -22.99
CA VAL A 105 -11.96 3.56 -23.17
C VAL A 105 -11.22 3.47 -24.51
N TRP A 106 -11.01 2.26 -25.01
CA TRP A 106 -10.26 2.02 -26.24
C TRP A 106 -11.15 1.91 -27.48
N GLY A 107 -12.46 2.13 -27.35
CA GLY A 107 -13.41 2.03 -28.47
C GLY A 107 -13.63 0.59 -28.95
N GLU A 108 -13.35 -0.41 -28.12
CA GLU A 108 -13.38 -1.84 -28.47
C GLU A 108 -14.77 -2.49 -28.34
N ARG A 109 -15.80 -1.74 -27.90
CA ARG A 109 -17.16 -2.31 -27.76
C ARG A 109 -17.77 -2.58 -29.15
N LYS A 110 -17.95 -3.86 -29.48
CA LYS A 110 -18.82 -4.28 -30.59
C LYS A 110 -20.23 -3.73 -30.36
N ALA A 111 -20.84 -3.19 -31.41
CA ALA A 111 -22.27 -2.93 -31.43
C ALA A 111 -23.01 -4.22 -31.05
N ASN A 112 -23.77 -4.21 -29.96
CA ASN A 112 -24.67 -5.30 -29.64
C ASN A 112 -25.69 -5.42 -30.79
N LEU A 113 -25.71 -6.58 -31.44
CA LEU A 113 -26.77 -7.17 -32.25
C LEU A 113 -27.58 -6.17 -33.12
N GLY A 114 -27.13 -5.96 -34.37
CA GLY A 114 -27.96 -5.43 -35.45
C GLY A 114 -27.58 -4.05 -36.02
N GLY A 115 -26.62 -3.35 -35.42
CA GLY A 115 -26.12 -2.07 -35.92
C GLY A 115 -24.74 -2.18 -36.57
N SER A 116 -24.55 -1.55 -37.73
CA SER A 116 -23.27 -1.41 -38.45
C SER A 116 -22.08 -1.23 -37.51
N GLN A 117 -20.99 -1.97 -37.76
CA GLN A 117 -19.71 -1.78 -37.07
C GLN A 117 -19.31 -0.30 -37.12
N LYS A 118 -19.40 0.41 -35.99
CA LYS A 118 -18.69 1.69 -35.86
C LYS A 118 -17.21 1.37 -36.01
N ALA A 119 -16.52 2.09 -36.89
CA ALA A 119 -15.07 1.98 -37.02
C ALA A 119 -14.44 2.15 -35.63
N SER A 120 -13.54 1.23 -35.26
CA SER A 120 -12.77 1.35 -34.02
C SER A 120 -11.98 2.66 -34.06
N GLN A 121 -12.14 3.49 -33.03
CA GLN A 121 -11.41 4.74 -32.89
C GLN A 121 -9.89 4.47 -32.89
N PRO A 122 -9.07 5.32 -33.54
CA PRO A 122 -7.62 5.15 -33.50
C PRO A 122 -7.08 5.17 -32.07
N ALA A 123 -6.15 4.26 -31.75
CA ALA A 123 -5.58 4.13 -30.40
C ALA A 123 -5.00 5.46 -29.86
N SER A 124 -4.44 6.30 -30.74
CA SER A 124 -3.93 7.63 -30.38
C SER A 124 -5.02 8.60 -29.92
N GLN A 125 -6.22 8.54 -30.52
CA GLN A 125 -7.34 9.37 -30.07
C GLN A 125 -7.86 8.84 -28.73
N SER A 126 -8.04 7.53 -28.59
CA SER A 126 -8.44 6.91 -27.31
C SER A 126 -7.45 7.21 -26.18
N ALA A 127 -6.15 7.28 -26.51
CA ALA A 127 -5.11 7.66 -25.57
C ALA A 127 -5.28 9.11 -25.08
N SER A 128 -5.55 10.03 -26.01
CA SER A 128 -5.79 11.43 -25.70
C SER A 128 -7.07 11.62 -24.88
N ASP A 129 -8.15 10.94 -25.24
CA ASP A 129 -9.42 10.99 -24.51
C ASP A 129 -9.27 10.50 -23.05
N PHE A 130 -8.50 9.43 -22.82
CA PHE A 130 -8.22 8.97 -21.46
C PHE A 130 -7.36 9.98 -20.68
N ALA A 131 -6.34 10.55 -21.31
CA ALA A 131 -5.51 11.58 -20.69
C ALA A 131 -6.32 12.83 -20.30
N ASP A 132 -7.20 13.30 -21.18
CA ASP A 132 -8.07 14.45 -20.95
C ASP A 132 -9.08 14.17 -19.82
N PHE A 133 -9.66 12.96 -19.80
CA PHE A 133 -10.48 12.52 -18.67
C PHE A 133 -9.70 12.56 -17.36
N ALA A 134 -8.51 11.96 -17.32
CA ALA A 134 -7.73 11.86 -16.09
C ALA A 134 -7.35 13.25 -15.57
N LEU A 135 -6.83 14.12 -16.44
CA LEU A 135 -6.46 15.49 -16.09
C LEU A 135 -7.68 16.32 -15.66
N GLY A 136 -8.80 16.20 -16.36
CA GLY A 136 -10.04 16.90 -16.02
C GLY A 136 -10.58 16.47 -14.65
N PHE A 137 -10.58 15.17 -14.36
CA PHE A 137 -11.04 14.65 -13.07
C PHE A 137 -10.10 15.06 -11.92
N MET A 138 -8.78 14.99 -12.14
CA MET A 138 -7.79 15.45 -11.15
C MET A 138 -7.96 16.93 -10.81
N GLU A 139 -8.18 17.78 -11.83
CA GLU A 139 -8.36 19.22 -11.63
C GLU A 139 -9.70 19.54 -10.93
N GLN A 140 -10.78 18.83 -11.30
CA GLN A 140 -12.09 19.00 -10.68
C GLN A 140 -12.11 18.61 -9.19
N HIS A 141 -11.29 17.62 -8.80
CA HIS A 141 -11.26 17.05 -7.45
C HIS A 141 -9.91 17.27 -6.78
N ARG A 142 -9.36 18.47 -6.90
CA ARG A 142 -8.04 18.77 -6.36
C ARG A 142 -8.02 18.81 -4.83
N ASP A 143 -7.25 17.90 -4.24
CA ASP A 143 -7.01 17.80 -2.81
C ASP A 143 -5.59 17.24 -2.57
N PRO A 144 -4.74 17.88 -1.74
CA PRO A 144 -3.38 17.40 -1.43
C PRO A 144 -3.33 16.05 -0.67
N ASP A 145 -4.44 15.61 -0.08
CA ASP A 145 -4.55 14.32 0.59
C ASP A 145 -4.94 13.17 -0.35
N ILE A 146 -5.35 13.45 -1.60
CA ILE A 146 -5.58 12.40 -2.60
C ILE A 146 -4.27 11.81 -3.10
N LEU A 147 -4.19 10.48 -3.07
CA LEU A 147 -3.21 9.71 -3.83
C LEU A 147 -3.85 9.29 -5.16
N TRP A 148 -3.27 9.73 -6.27
CA TRP A 148 -3.75 9.39 -7.61
C TRP A 148 -3.05 8.15 -8.12
N GLU A 149 -3.79 7.15 -8.56
CA GLU A 149 -3.24 5.98 -9.22
C GLU A 149 -3.65 5.98 -10.69
N LEU A 150 -2.66 5.99 -11.59
CA LEU A 150 -2.89 5.90 -13.03
C LEU A 150 -2.99 4.45 -13.45
N TRP A 151 -4.12 4.12 -14.09
CA TRP A 151 -4.45 2.79 -14.62
C TRP A 151 -4.59 1.69 -13.56
N ASN A 152 -5.00 0.49 -14.01
CA ASN A 152 -5.12 -0.71 -13.20
C ASN A 152 -4.66 -1.92 -14.02
N GLU A 153 -3.69 -2.67 -13.51
CA GLU A 153 -3.23 -3.96 -14.03
C GLU A 153 -3.11 -4.01 -15.56
N PRO A 154 -2.18 -3.25 -16.17
CA PRO A 154 -2.02 -3.21 -17.62
C PRO A 154 -1.66 -4.58 -18.22
N GLU A 155 -1.29 -5.57 -17.40
CA GLU A 155 -0.99 -6.94 -17.83
C GLU A 155 -2.22 -7.82 -18.00
N ILE A 156 -3.38 -7.41 -17.48
CA ILE A 156 -4.61 -8.18 -17.51
C ILE A 156 -5.48 -7.71 -18.69
N PRO A 157 -5.80 -8.59 -19.66
CA PRO A 157 -6.57 -8.23 -20.86
C PRO A 157 -7.95 -7.62 -20.59
N THR A 158 -8.53 -7.86 -19.41
CA THR A 158 -9.78 -7.22 -18.96
C THR A 158 -9.65 -5.69 -18.89
N PHE A 159 -8.46 -5.18 -18.56
CA PHE A 159 -8.21 -3.75 -18.44
C PHE A 159 -7.53 -3.18 -19.68
N LEU A 160 -6.54 -3.88 -20.24
CA LEU A 160 -5.78 -3.41 -21.39
C LEU A 160 -5.52 -4.55 -22.38
N THR A 161 -6.04 -4.42 -23.60
CA THR A 161 -5.65 -5.28 -24.72
C THR A 161 -4.13 -5.14 -24.93
N PRO A 162 -3.34 -6.24 -24.95
CA PRO A 162 -1.88 -6.15 -25.00
C PRO A 162 -1.31 -5.29 -26.13
N GLY A 163 -1.97 -5.28 -27.30
CA GLY A 163 -1.58 -4.45 -28.46
C GLY A 163 -1.76 -2.95 -28.26
N LEU A 164 -2.47 -2.52 -27.22
CA LEU A 164 -2.75 -1.10 -26.91
C LEU A 164 -1.80 -0.50 -25.88
N LEU A 165 -0.84 -1.24 -25.35
CA LEU A 165 0.14 -0.69 -24.41
C LEU A 165 0.92 0.48 -25.03
N ARG A 166 1.60 0.25 -26.16
CA ARG A 166 2.42 1.27 -26.83
C ARG A 166 1.63 2.33 -27.59
N PRO A 167 0.63 1.99 -28.43
CA PRO A 167 -0.12 3.01 -29.16
C PRO A 167 -1.22 3.68 -28.32
N GLY A 168 -1.52 3.16 -27.12
CA GLY A 168 -2.59 3.64 -26.24
C GLY A 168 -2.08 4.13 -24.88
N LEU A 169 -1.81 3.22 -23.95
CA LEU A 169 -1.53 3.57 -22.55
C LEU A 169 -0.27 4.43 -22.37
N VAL A 170 0.84 4.09 -23.04
CA VAL A 170 2.10 4.85 -22.97
C VAL A 170 1.91 6.33 -23.36
N PRO A 171 1.38 6.68 -24.55
CA PRO A 171 1.18 8.08 -24.92
C PRO A 171 0.15 8.79 -24.02
N SER A 172 -0.87 8.08 -23.52
CA SER A 172 -1.82 8.66 -22.56
C SER A 172 -1.11 9.13 -21.28
N VAL A 173 -0.29 8.26 -20.70
CA VAL A 173 0.44 8.54 -19.46
C VAL A 173 1.51 9.60 -19.70
N GLN A 174 2.17 9.58 -20.85
CA GLN A 174 3.12 10.63 -21.23
C GLN A 174 2.42 12.00 -21.32
N GLN A 175 1.21 12.08 -21.91
CA GLN A 175 0.41 13.31 -21.98
C GLN A 175 0.01 13.80 -20.58
N ILE A 176 -0.49 12.91 -19.71
CA ILE A 176 -0.84 13.23 -18.31
C ILE A 176 0.40 13.78 -17.60
N CYS A 177 1.50 13.04 -17.62
CA CYS A 177 2.71 13.42 -16.90
C CYS A 177 3.33 14.73 -17.39
N ASN A 178 3.38 14.97 -18.71
CA ASN A 178 3.85 16.23 -19.26
C ASN A 178 2.97 17.41 -18.83
N SER A 179 1.65 17.21 -18.78
CA SER A 179 0.72 18.24 -18.33
C SER A 179 0.96 18.56 -16.86
N LEU A 180 1.07 17.54 -15.99
CA LEU A 180 1.33 17.74 -14.57
C LEU A 180 2.70 18.38 -14.29
N GLN A 181 3.74 18.01 -15.02
CA GLN A 181 5.08 18.58 -14.87
C GLN A 181 5.12 20.07 -15.25
N ASN A 182 4.34 20.48 -16.25
CA ASN A 182 4.29 21.87 -16.72
C ASN A 182 3.37 22.77 -15.88
N GLN A 183 2.57 22.18 -14.98
CA GLN A 183 1.74 22.97 -14.06
C GLN A 183 2.62 23.65 -13.00
N LYS A 184 2.50 24.98 -12.91
CA LYS A 184 3.09 25.76 -11.80
C LYS A 184 2.22 25.60 -10.55
N ASN A 185 2.30 24.42 -9.93
CA ASN A 185 1.49 24.07 -8.76
C ASN A 185 2.34 24.12 -7.47
N PRO A 186 1.97 24.94 -6.45
CA PRO A 186 2.68 24.97 -5.17
C PRO A 186 2.52 23.67 -4.34
N GLN A 187 1.54 22.82 -4.66
CA GLN A 187 1.23 21.54 -4.01
C GLN A 187 1.10 20.46 -5.10
N PRO A 188 2.20 19.84 -5.55
CA PRO A 188 2.16 18.89 -6.66
C PRO A 188 1.30 17.67 -6.32
N TYR A 189 0.64 17.11 -7.33
CA TYR A 189 -0.12 15.88 -7.21
C TYR A 189 0.79 14.71 -6.78
N LYS A 190 0.31 13.84 -5.88
CA LYS A 190 0.96 12.58 -5.54
C LYS A 190 0.43 11.49 -6.45
N VAL A 191 1.23 11.10 -7.43
CA VAL A 191 0.80 10.20 -8.51
C VAL A 191 1.58 8.89 -8.47
N PHE A 192 0.87 7.78 -8.56
CA PHE A 192 1.38 6.41 -8.54
C PHE A 192 0.83 5.64 -9.75
N GLY A 193 1.39 4.48 -10.04
CA GLY A 193 0.90 3.58 -11.08
C GLY A 193 1.73 2.30 -11.15
N PHE A 194 1.23 1.21 -11.72
CA PHE A 194 -0.02 1.09 -12.48
C PHE A 194 -0.93 -0.02 -11.91
N GLY A 195 -0.76 -0.34 -10.62
CA GLY A 195 -1.34 -1.51 -10.00
C GLY A 195 -0.86 -2.77 -10.71
N PHE A 196 0.45 -2.95 -10.87
CA PHE A 196 1.00 -4.09 -11.63
C PHE A 196 0.59 -5.43 -10.98
N SER A 197 -0.17 -6.24 -11.70
CA SER A 197 -0.53 -7.62 -11.29
C SER A 197 0.66 -8.57 -11.32
N LYS A 198 1.69 -8.24 -12.11
CA LYS A 198 2.95 -8.97 -12.19
C LYS A 198 4.09 -8.07 -11.71
N MET A 199 4.76 -8.51 -10.66
CA MET A 199 5.88 -7.77 -10.07
C MET A 199 6.94 -7.41 -11.13
N PRO A 200 7.32 -6.12 -11.27
CA PRO A 200 8.42 -5.73 -12.15
C PRO A 200 9.71 -6.47 -11.78
N ARG A 201 10.35 -7.11 -12.78
CA ARG A 201 11.59 -7.90 -12.63
C ARG A 201 12.77 -7.14 -13.22
N ALA A 202 13.90 -7.13 -12.52
CA ALA A 202 15.08 -6.40 -12.98
C ALA A 202 15.86 -7.15 -14.07
N SER A 203 15.78 -8.48 -14.06
CA SER A 203 16.60 -9.43 -14.83
C SER A 203 16.14 -9.68 -16.27
N SER A 204 15.00 -9.13 -16.68
CA SER A 204 14.46 -9.22 -18.04
C SER A 204 13.98 -7.86 -18.56
N SER A 205 14.00 -7.64 -19.87
CA SER A 205 13.28 -6.51 -20.47
C SER A 205 11.78 -6.67 -20.20
N SER A 206 11.16 -5.63 -19.66
CA SER A 206 9.73 -5.61 -19.41
C SER A 206 9.04 -4.91 -20.57
N PRO A 207 7.88 -5.40 -21.07
CA PRO A 207 7.09 -4.64 -22.03
C PRO A 207 6.64 -3.27 -21.47
N TYR A 208 6.70 -3.08 -20.14
CA TYR A 208 6.36 -1.85 -19.44
C TYR A 208 7.57 -0.93 -19.19
N ASP A 209 8.77 -1.25 -19.65
CA ASP A 209 9.96 -0.40 -19.44
C ASP A 209 9.74 1.01 -20.00
N GLU A 210 9.09 1.13 -21.17
CA GLU A 210 8.72 2.41 -21.78
C GLU A 210 7.70 3.17 -20.93
N LEU A 211 6.67 2.47 -20.43
CA LEU A 211 5.66 3.05 -19.55
C LEU A 211 6.26 3.56 -18.23
N LEU A 212 7.22 2.84 -17.67
CA LEU A 212 7.97 3.26 -16.49
C LEU A 212 8.91 4.43 -16.80
N ASP A 213 9.56 4.43 -17.96
CA ASP A 213 10.47 5.50 -18.38
C ASP A 213 9.76 6.85 -18.50
N VAL A 214 8.64 6.88 -19.23
CA VAL A 214 7.88 8.10 -19.46
C VAL A 214 7.23 8.64 -18.20
N SER A 215 7.03 7.81 -17.16
CA SER A 215 6.22 8.14 -15.99
C SER A 215 7.04 8.40 -14.73
N LEU A 216 8.03 7.54 -14.39
CA LEU A 216 8.89 7.71 -13.22
C LEU A 216 9.90 8.86 -13.38
N LYS A 217 10.26 9.23 -14.61
CA LYS A 217 11.14 10.38 -14.87
C LYS A 217 10.41 11.72 -14.83
N THR A 218 9.09 11.73 -14.90
CA THR A 218 8.30 12.95 -15.17
C THR A 218 7.32 13.28 -14.04
N CYS A 219 6.38 12.39 -13.71
CA CYS A 219 5.28 12.72 -12.80
C CYS A 219 4.99 11.71 -11.70
N LEU A 220 5.40 10.45 -11.81
CA LEU A 220 5.14 9.48 -10.74
C LEU A 220 6.03 9.74 -9.52
N SER A 221 5.38 9.85 -8.38
CA SER A 221 5.99 9.87 -7.05
C SER A 221 6.55 8.50 -6.69
N GLY A 222 5.94 7.41 -7.18
CA GLY A 222 6.34 6.03 -6.94
C GLY A 222 5.53 5.07 -7.81
N ILE A 223 5.61 3.76 -7.56
CA ILE A 223 4.79 2.77 -8.27
C ILE A 223 3.75 2.13 -7.36
N SER A 224 2.76 1.50 -7.97
CA SER A 224 1.78 0.65 -7.30
C SER A 224 1.74 -0.75 -7.90
N ILE A 225 1.49 -1.74 -7.04
CA ILE A 225 1.56 -3.19 -7.34
C ILE A 225 0.38 -3.93 -6.72
N HIS A 226 -0.03 -5.04 -7.33
CA HIS A 226 -1.06 -5.94 -6.83
C HIS A 226 -0.48 -7.33 -6.51
N PRO A 227 0.23 -7.49 -5.38
CA PRO A 227 1.07 -8.65 -5.11
C PRO A 227 0.30 -9.90 -4.65
N TYR A 228 -0.80 -10.28 -5.31
CA TYR A 228 -1.55 -11.51 -4.98
C TYR A 228 -0.66 -12.76 -5.03
N ARG A 229 -0.64 -13.52 -3.93
CA ARG A 229 0.25 -14.67 -3.71
C ARG A 229 -0.29 -15.59 -2.62
N GLU A 230 0.08 -16.85 -2.64
CA GLU A 230 -0.34 -17.83 -1.63
C GLU A 230 0.22 -17.51 -0.23
N LYS A 231 1.51 -17.20 -0.16
CA LYS A 231 2.22 -16.89 1.10
C LYS A 231 2.68 -15.43 1.10
N PRO A 232 2.20 -14.59 2.03
CA PRO A 232 2.57 -13.18 2.09
C PRO A 232 4.07 -12.90 2.06
N GLU A 233 4.85 -13.74 2.72
CA GLU A 233 6.27 -13.51 2.94
C GLU A 233 7.12 -13.71 1.69
N THR A 234 6.59 -14.29 0.61
CA THR A 234 7.33 -14.36 -0.67
C THR A 234 7.51 -12.98 -1.29
N LEU A 235 6.76 -11.96 -0.83
CA LEU A 235 6.97 -10.56 -1.23
C LEU A 235 8.40 -10.09 -0.96
N LEU A 236 9.05 -10.58 0.09
CA LEU A 236 10.40 -10.16 0.48
C LEU A 236 11.41 -10.36 -0.65
N ALA A 237 11.33 -11.47 -1.38
CA ALA A 237 12.24 -11.76 -2.48
C ALA A 237 11.95 -10.88 -3.71
N ASP A 238 10.66 -10.75 -4.09
CA ASP A 238 10.27 -9.95 -5.25
C ASP A 238 10.54 -8.46 -5.03
N PHE A 239 10.41 -7.97 -3.80
CA PHE A 239 10.53 -6.55 -3.51
C PHE A 239 11.94 -6.00 -3.72
N ALA A 240 12.98 -6.82 -3.52
CA ALA A 240 14.34 -6.44 -3.86
C ALA A 240 14.50 -6.16 -5.37
N GLU A 241 13.87 -6.97 -6.22
CA GLU A 241 13.88 -6.76 -7.67
C GLU A 241 13.10 -5.50 -8.06
N VAL A 242 11.95 -5.24 -7.42
CA VAL A 242 11.19 -4.00 -7.64
C VAL A 242 12.06 -2.78 -7.36
N ARG A 243 12.78 -2.78 -6.23
CA ARG A 243 13.69 -1.69 -5.86
C ARG A 243 14.81 -1.52 -6.88
N GLN A 244 15.33 -2.60 -7.45
CA GLN A 244 16.32 -2.57 -8.52
C GLN A 244 15.75 -2.00 -9.82
N VAL A 245 14.52 -2.38 -10.21
CA VAL A 245 13.82 -1.79 -11.37
C VAL A 245 13.65 -0.29 -11.19
N MET A 246 13.12 0.15 -10.05
CA MET A 246 12.96 1.58 -9.75
C MET A 246 14.29 2.33 -9.71
N GLY A 247 15.37 1.65 -9.30
CA GLY A 247 16.74 2.17 -9.34
C GLY A 247 17.21 2.57 -10.74
N LYS A 248 16.75 1.89 -11.80
CA LYS A 248 17.05 2.24 -13.21
C LYS A 248 16.60 3.66 -13.57
N TYR A 249 15.61 4.19 -12.84
CA TYR A 249 15.01 5.51 -13.04
C TYR A 249 15.40 6.52 -11.94
N GLY A 250 16.38 6.19 -11.08
CA GLY A 250 16.77 7.06 -9.96
C GLY A 250 15.75 7.11 -8.82
N LYS A 251 14.84 6.12 -8.75
CA LYS A 251 13.70 6.07 -7.82
C LYS A 251 13.79 4.89 -6.84
N SER A 252 14.97 4.34 -6.57
CA SER A 252 15.14 3.15 -5.72
C SER A 252 14.52 3.30 -4.31
N THR A 253 14.48 4.50 -3.76
CA THR A 253 13.87 4.80 -2.44
C THR A 253 12.46 5.35 -2.51
N ALA A 254 11.91 5.59 -3.71
CA ALA A 254 10.58 6.18 -3.85
C ALA A 254 9.47 5.24 -3.32
N PRO A 255 8.29 5.75 -2.95
CA PRO A 255 7.23 4.92 -2.41
C PRO A 255 6.84 3.77 -3.34
N VAL A 256 6.50 2.64 -2.72
CA VAL A 256 5.77 1.56 -3.40
C VAL A 256 4.49 1.30 -2.62
N LEU A 257 3.37 1.33 -3.33
CA LEU A 257 2.06 1.05 -2.75
C LEU A 257 1.63 -0.35 -3.18
N ALA A 258 1.26 -1.22 -2.23
CA ALA A 258 0.40 -2.35 -2.57
C ALA A 258 -1.03 -1.80 -2.64
N SER A 259 -1.43 -1.30 -3.82
CA SER A 259 -2.74 -0.67 -4.01
C SER A 259 -3.87 -1.68 -4.10
N GLU A 260 -3.57 -2.97 -4.22
CA GLU A 260 -4.56 -4.03 -4.05
C GLU A 260 -3.88 -5.32 -3.63
N TRP A 261 -4.25 -5.84 -2.47
CA TRP A 261 -3.86 -7.18 -2.05
C TRP A 261 -4.88 -7.69 -1.03
N GLY A 262 -5.16 -8.98 -1.02
CA GLY A 262 -6.08 -9.56 -0.05
C GLY A 262 -6.24 -11.05 -0.22
N TYR A 263 -7.03 -11.62 0.68
CA TYR A 263 -7.30 -13.06 0.75
C TYR A 263 -8.79 -13.29 0.86
N SER A 264 -9.33 -14.18 0.02
CA SER A 264 -10.76 -14.53 0.00
C SER A 264 -11.04 -15.73 0.90
N SER A 265 -12.10 -15.68 1.71
CA SER A 265 -12.56 -16.79 2.56
C SER A 265 -13.55 -17.72 1.83
N PHE A 266 -13.19 -18.20 0.63
CA PHE A 266 -14.07 -19.03 -0.21
C PHE A 266 -13.86 -20.54 0.01
N TYR A 267 -14.96 -21.28 0.05
CA TYR A 267 -14.99 -22.73 0.28
C TYR A 267 -14.70 -23.54 -1.00
N PRO A 268 -14.02 -24.71 -0.89
CA PRO A 268 -13.37 -25.28 0.29
C PRO A 268 -11.93 -24.82 0.50
N THR A 269 -11.43 -23.87 -0.31
CA THR A 269 -10.02 -23.48 -0.31
C THR A 269 -9.59 -22.77 0.97
N ARG A 270 -10.44 -21.92 1.55
CA ARG A 270 -10.09 -21.11 2.71
C ARG A 270 -11.32 -20.70 3.50
N ASP A 271 -11.31 -20.97 4.80
CA ASP A 271 -12.31 -20.46 5.72
C ASP A 271 -11.96 -19.04 6.21
N GLN A 272 -12.81 -18.47 7.07
CA GLN A 272 -12.63 -17.11 7.57
C GLN A 272 -11.41 -16.98 8.51
N ASP A 273 -11.05 -18.04 9.25
CA ASP A 273 -9.87 -18.03 10.12
C ASP A 273 -8.58 -18.08 9.29
N GLY A 274 -8.56 -18.87 8.22
CA GLY A 274 -7.49 -18.89 7.23
C GLY A 274 -7.34 -17.54 6.52
N GLN A 275 -8.44 -16.84 6.23
CA GLN A 275 -8.39 -15.46 5.75
C GLN A 275 -7.76 -14.53 6.79
N ALA A 276 -8.24 -14.56 8.03
CA ALA A 276 -7.71 -13.72 9.11
C ALA A 276 -6.20 -13.90 9.31
N LEU A 277 -5.75 -15.15 9.29
CA LEU A 277 -4.33 -15.51 9.40
C LEU A 277 -3.49 -14.86 8.29
N LEU A 278 -3.95 -14.94 7.05
CA LEU A 278 -3.22 -14.42 5.89
C LEU A 278 -3.24 -12.88 5.86
N VAL A 279 -4.36 -12.24 6.20
CA VAL A 279 -4.47 -10.76 6.27
C VAL A 279 -3.51 -10.17 7.32
N LEU A 280 -3.33 -10.82 8.48
CA LEU A 280 -2.33 -10.36 9.46
C LEU A 280 -0.91 -10.46 8.88
N ARG A 281 -0.59 -11.58 8.24
CA ARG A 281 0.73 -11.84 7.65
C ARG A 281 0.99 -10.95 6.42
N GLU A 282 -0.04 -10.59 5.67
CA GLU A 282 -0.05 -9.62 4.59
C GLU A 282 0.42 -8.24 5.06
N TYR A 283 -0.22 -7.73 6.11
CA TYR A 283 0.15 -6.45 6.70
C TYR A 283 1.58 -6.48 7.25
N LEU A 284 1.94 -7.54 8.00
CA LEU A 284 3.29 -7.66 8.58
C LEU A 284 4.38 -7.85 7.51
N SER A 285 4.09 -8.53 6.40
CA SER A 285 5.01 -8.65 5.26
C SER A 285 5.20 -7.31 4.56
N SER A 286 4.14 -6.51 4.47
CA SER A 286 4.18 -5.15 3.93
C SER A 286 5.05 -4.24 4.79
N VAL A 287 4.92 -4.34 6.12
CA VAL A 287 5.83 -3.67 7.07
C VAL A 287 7.27 -4.15 6.87
N PHE A 288 7.49 -5.47 6.78
CA PHE A 288 8.82 -6.06 6.64
C PHE A 288 9.61 -5.45 5.48
N VAL A 289 8.97 -5.32 4.31
CA VAL A 289 9.61 -4.77 3.11
C VAL A 289 9.54 -3.24 3.03
N ARG A 290 8.96 -2.57 4.03
CA ARG A 290 8.76 -1.12 4.08
C ARG A 290 7.93 -0.61 2.89
N LEU A 291 6.79 -1.26 2.62
CA LEU A 291 5.78 -0.65 1.77
C LEU A 291 5.27 0.63 2.43
N SER A 292 5.11 1.69 1.64
CA SER A 292 4.62 2.97 2.14
C SER A 292 3.12 2.88 2.47
N LEU A 293 2.39 2.01 1.74
CA LEU A 293 0.96 1.75 1.94
C LEU A 293 0.59 0.33 1.52
N LEU A 294 -0.34 -0.28 2.27
CA LEU A 294 -1.07 -1.49 1.91
C LEU A 294 -2.56 -1.18 1.83
N ASN A 295 -3.17 -1.45 0.69
CA ASN A 295 -4.62 -1.43 0.50
C ASN A 295 -5.17 -2.84 0.45
N ILE A 296 -5.94 -3.18 1.48
CA ILE A 296 -6.54 -4.49 1.63
C ILE A 296 -7.80 -4.57 0.75
N TYR A 297 -7.89 -5.60 -0.06
CA TYR A 297 -9.07 -5.95 -0.86
C TYR A 297 -9.88 -7.02 -0.09
N ALA A 298 -11.03 -6.70 0.52
CA ALA A 298 -11.75 -5.42 0.52
C ALA A 298 -12.58 -5.20 1.81
N TRP A 299 -13.27 -4.06 1.95
CA TRP A 299 -14.10 -3.80 3.14
C TRP A 299 -15.26 -4.79 3.30
N LYS A 300 -16.01 -5.06 2.23
CA LYS A 300 -17.25 -5.84 2.26
C LYS A 300 -17.27 -6.88 1.15
N ASP A 301 -17.75 -8.07 1.47
CA ASP A 301 -17.99 -9.14 0.51
C ASP A 301 -18.87 -8.65 -0.65
N ALA A 302 -18.48 -8.96 -1.88
CA ALA A 302 -19.21 -8.53 -3.07
C ALA A 302 -20.45 -9.39 -3.35
N GLY A 303 -20.54 -10.58 -2.74
CA GLY A 303 -21.65 -11.52 -2.89
C GLY A 303 -21.76 -12.48 -1.70
N SER A 304 -22.83 -13.26 -1.67
CA SER A 304 -23.13 -14.19 -0.57
C SER A 304 -22.86 -15.67 -0.90
N ASP A 305 -22.43 -15.98 -2.13
CA ASP A 305 -22.06 -17.35 -2.52
C ASP A 305 -20.70 -17.72 -1.90
N PRO A 306 -20.63 -18.67 -0.96
CA PRO A 306 -19.38 -19.02 -0.27
C PRO A 306 -18.34 -19.68 -1.18
N ALA A 307 -18.70 -20.17 -2.37
CA ALA A 307 -17.76 -20.76 -3.32
C ALA A 307 -17.15 -19.72 -4.29
N ALA A 308 -17.76 -18.54 -4.41
CA ALA A 308 -17.30 -17.50 -5.32
C ALA A 308 -16.10 -16.74 -4.74
N ILE A 309 -14.89 -16.96 -5.28
CA ILE A 309 -13.66 -16.29 -4.83
C ILE A 309 -13.81 -14.76 -4.76
N GLU A 310 -14.32 -14.14 -5.84
CA GLU A 310 -14.56 -12.69 -5.93
C GLU A 310 -15.61 -12.19 -4.94
N GLY A 311 -16.49 -13.07 -4.46
CA GLY A 311 -17.55 -12.73 -3.52
C GLY A 311 -17.09 -12.60 -2.07
N ASN A 312 -15.93 -13.18 -1.71
CA ASN A 312 -15.59 -13.48 -0.30
C ASN A 312 -14.29 -12.80 0.21
N TYR A 313 -13.84 -11.73 -0.45
CA TYR A 313 -12.66 -10.95 -0.04
C TYR A 313 -12.88 -9.97 1.11
N GLY A 314 -14.14 -9.70 1.48
CA GLY A 314 -14.48 -8.72 2.50
C GLY A 314 -13.85 -9.01 3.86
N LEU A 315 -13.49 -7.95 4.58
CA LEU A 315 -13.28 -8.00 6.04
C LEU A 315 -14.63 -8.00 6.79
N THR A 316 -15.70 -7.58 6.14
CA THR A 316 -17.09 -7.78 6.54
C THR A 316 -17.80 -8.70 5.56
N GLY A 317 -18.77 -9.47 6.06
CA GLY A 317 -19.64 -10.28 5.22
C GLY A 317 -20.58 -9.43 4.37
N PHE A 318 -21.33 -10.07 3.46
CA PHE A 318 -22.20 -9.38 2.50
C PHE A 318 -23.21 -8.43 3.17
N ASN A 319 -23.73 -8.79 4.35
CA ASN A 319 -24.66 -7.95 5.13
C ASN A 319 -23.97 -7.04 6.17
N GLY A 320 -22.64 -6.91 6.14
CA GLY A 320 -21.88 -5.96 6.97
C GLY A 320 -21.38 -6.49 8.32
N GLN A 321 -21.73 -7.71 8.71
CA GLN A 321 -21.18 -8.35 9.92
C GLN A 321 -19.66 -8.53 9.83
N PRO A 322 -18.91 -8.23 10.90
CA PRO A 322 -17.46 -8.37 10.91
C PRO A 322 -17.04 -9.84 10.78
N LYS A 323 -16.06 -10.12 9.91
CA LYS A 323 -15.36 -11.42 9.87
C LYS A 323 -14.21 -11.44 10.88
N PRO A 324 -13.71 -12.63 11.27
CA PRO A 324 -12.49 -12.78 12.09
C PRO A 324 -11.30 -11.92 11.61
N ALA A 325 -11.14 -11.76 10.29
CA ALA A 325 -10.08 -10.95 9.71
C ALA A 325 -10.13 -9.47 10.14
N LEU A 326 -11.33 -8.86 10.19
CA LEU A 326 -11.50 -7.48 10.65
C LEU A 326 -11.13 -7.33 12.13
N LEU A 327 -11.60 -8.26 12.97
CA LEU A 327 -11.35 -8.22 14.41
C LEU A 327 -9.87 -8.36 14.73
N ALA A 328 -9.21 -9.33 14.08
CA ALA A 328 -7.79 -9.58 14.25
C ALA A 328 -6.93 -8.40 13.76
N LEU A 329 -7.23 -7.87 12.56
CA LEU A 329 -6.48 -6.75 11.99
C LEU A 329 -6.66 -5.47 12.81
N ARG A 330 -7.88 -5.15 13.26
CA ARG A 330 -8.13 -4.00 14.14
C ARG A 330 -7.29 -4.09 15.42
N HIS A 331 -7.22 -5.28 16.03
CA HIS A 331 -6.38 -5.50 17.21
C HIS A 331 -4.90 -5.25 16.89
N LEU A 332 -4.40 -5.84 15.80
CA LEU A 332 -3.01 -5.64 15.34
C LEU A 332 -2.68 -4.17 15.11
N LEU A 333 -3.49 -3.46 14.31
CA LEU A 333 -3.30 -2.04 14.02
C LEU A 333 -3.28 -1.23 15.32
N SER A 334 -4.19 -1.49 16.26
CA SER A 334 -4.21 -0.77 17.54
C SER A 334 -2.92 -0.94 18.35
N ARG A 335 -2.25 -2.09 18.25
CA ARG A 335 -0.96 -2.33 18.93
C ARG A 335 0.18 -1.62 18.20
N LEU A 336 0.14 -1.58 16.86
CA LEU A 336 1.19 -1.01 16.01
C LEU A 336 1.05 0.50 15.77
N ALA A 337 -0.05 1.12 16.17
CA ALA A 337 -0.28 2.56 16.04
C ALA A 337 0.85 3.39 16.69
N GLN A 338 1.17 4.52 16.05
CA GLN A 338 2.23 5.46 16.46
C GLN A 338 3.61 4.80 16.61
N THR A 339 3.92 3.82 15.77
CA THR A 339 5.24 3.19 15.74
C THR A 339 5.91 3.32 14.37
N ARG A 340 7.21 3.07 14.32
CA ARG A 340 7.99 2.94 13.10
C ARG A 340 8.84 1.68 13.15
N LEU A 341 9.09 1.09 11.99
CA LEU A 341 9.95 -0.08 11.87
C LEU A 341 11.42 0.29 12.11
N VAL A 342 12.03 -0.36 13.10
CA VAL A 342 13.47 -0.26 13.40
C VAL A 342 14.24 -1.34 12.63
N ALA A 343 13.82 -2.60 12.80
CA ALA A 343 14.49 -3.74 12.21
C ALA A 343 13.48 -4.80 11.78
N ALA A 344 13.80 -5.50 10.69
CA ALA A 344 13.08 -6.65 10.18
C ALA A 344 14.09 -7.75 9.87
N THR A 345 13.87 -8.96 10.38
CA THR A 345 14.78 -10.09 10.22
C THR A 345 14.01 -11.35 9.86
N ALA A 346 14.54 -12.11 8.91
CA ALA A 346 14.02 -13.42 8.53
C ALA A 346 15.10 -14.49 8.74
N SER A 347 14.70 -15.63 9.32
CA SER A 347 15.54 -16.82 9.47
C SER A 347 14.76 -18.04 9.01
N GLY A 348 15.04 -18.46 7.77
CA GLY A 348 14.23 -19.44 7.05
C GLY A 348 12.78 -18.98 6.93
N ASN A 349 11.87 -19.70 7.58
CA ASN A 349 10.43 -19.42 7.58
C ASN A 349 9.97 -18.68 8.85
N ASN A 350 10.87 -18.06 9.60
CA ASN A 350 10.55 -17.31 10.81
C ASN A 350 10.89 -15.83 10.62
N TYR A 351 10.00 -14.96 11.08
CA TYR A 351 10.07 -13.53 10.83
C TYR A 351 9.93 -12.79 12.15
N GLN A 352 10.71 -11.74 12.29
CA GLN A 352 10.64 -10.81 13.41
C GLN A 352 10.64 -9.37 12.90
N LEU A 353 9.75 -8.56 13.45
CA LEU A 353 9.79 -7.11 13.34
C LEU A 353 10.09 -6.52 14.71
N THR A 354 10.92 -5.49 14.74
CA THR A 354 11.15 -4.64 15.91
C THR A 354 10.68 -3.24 15.55
N LEU A 355 9.70 -2.73 16.28
CA LEU A 355 9.13 -1.41 16.11
C LEU A 355 9.34 -0.58 17.36
N GLU A 356 9.46 0.72 17.18
CA GLU A 356 9.57 1.68 18.29
C GLU A 356 8.55 2.80 18.12
N SER A 357 8.14 3.40 19.25
CA SER A 357 7.32 4.60 19.26
C SER A 357 7.88 5.68 18.34
N GLN A 358 7.01 6.28 17.54
CA GLN A 358 7.35 7.51 16.80
C GLN A 358 7.71 8.64 17.78
N ALA A 359 8.46 9.63 17.32
CA ALA A 359 8.96 10.72 18.17
C ALA A 359 7.83 11.44 18.93
N ALA A 360 6.71 11.69 18.24
CA ALA A 360 5.52 12.36 18.77
C ALA A 360 4.66 11.51 19.72
N ALA A 361 4.91 10.19 19.82
CA ALA A 361 4.14 9.33 20.71
C ALA A 361 4.44 9.66 22.18
N LYS A 362 3.36 9.82 22.97
CA LYS A 362 3.43 10.16 24.41
C LYS A 362 4.07 9.05 25.23
N GLU A 363 3.74 7.81 24.92
CA GLU A 363 4.25 6.62 25.59
C GLU A 363 5.40 6.02 24.77
N LYS A 364 6.52 5.74 25.42
CA LYS A 364 7.67 5.10 24.77
C LYS A 364 7.57 3.60 24.93
N ARG A 365 7.47 2.91 23.79
CA ARG A 365 7.37 1.45 23.74
C ARG A 365 8.21 0.88 22.61
N MET A 366 8.68 -0.34 22.85
CA MET A 366 9.27 -1.23 21.86
C MET A 366 8.32 -2.40 21.64
N ILE A 367 8.06 -2.74 20.38
CA ILE A 367 7.21 -3.87 20.02
C ILE A 367 8.04 -4.86 19.21
N HIS A 368 8.04 -6.12 19.63
CA HIS A 368 8.57 -7.20 18.84
C HIS A 368 7.44 -8.10 18.36
N VAL A 369 7.25 -8.19 17.05
CA VAL A 369 6.25 -9.08 16.43
C VAL A 369 6.99 -10.27 15.83
N VAL A 370 6.52 -11.48 16.12
CA VAL A 370 7.09 -12.72 15.57
C VAL A 370 6.02 -13.61 14.96
N TRP A 371 6.34 -14.25 13.85
CA TRP A 371 5.51 -15.27 13.23
C TRP A 371 6.35 -16.21 12.36
N SER A 372 5.74 -17.30 11.91
CA SER A 372 6.33 -18.24 10.96
C SER A 372 5.39 -18.50 9.80
N SER A 373 5.94 -18.73 8.60
CA SER A 373 5.15 -19.18 7.45
C SER A 373 4.87 -20.69 7.47
N LEU A 374 5.38 -21.43 8.46
CA LEU A 374 5.10 -22.85 8.67
C LEU A 374 3.76 -23.07 9.39
N THR A 375 3.13 -24.21 9.11
CA THR A 375 1.90 -24.65 9.78
C THR A 375 2.13 -25.22 11.18
N ARG A 376 3.39 -25.45 11.57
CA ARG A 376 3.81 -25.96 12.89
C ARG A 376 4.61 -24.90 13.64
N SER A 377 4.87 -25.15 14.94
CA SER A 377 5.69 -24.27 15.76
C SER A 377 7.05 -23.99 15.10
N GLY A 378 7.37 -22.71 14.98
CA GLY A 378 8.65 -22.20 14.50
C GLY A 378 9.64 -21.94 15.64
N MET A 379 10.52 -20.98 15.40
CA MET A 379 11.61 -20.57 16.30
C MET A 379 11.09 -19.94 17.59
N THR A 380 11.77 -20.19 18.71
CA THR A 380 11.55 -19.47 19.97
C THR A 380 12.44 -18.23 19.99
N TYR A 381 11.82 -17.09 20.26
CA TYR A 381 12.47 -15.79 20.41
C TYR A 381 12.51 -15.40 21.88
N ARG A 382 13.61 -14.76 22.30
CA ARG A 382 13.84 -14.32 23.69
C ARG A 382 14.06 -12.81 23.71
N PHE A 383 13.25 -12.10 24.48
CA PHE A 383 13.26 -10.64 24.58
C PHE A 383 13.59 -10.22 26.00
N ALA A 384 14.70 -9.50 26.18
CA ALA A 384 15.06 -8.94 27.48
C ALA A 384 14.20 -7.70 27.77
N ARG A 385 13.71 -7.56 29.00
CA ARG A 385 12.89 -6.41 29.41
C ARG A 385 13.69 -5.13 29.52
N ASN A 386 14.97 -5.21 29.86
CA ASN A 386 15.91 -4.09 29.89
C ASN A 386 15.36 -2.83 30.58
N GLY A 387 14.76 -2.97 31.76
CA GLY A 387 14.21 -1.84 32.53
C GLY A 387 12.81 -1.37 32.11
N ALA A 388 12.10 -2.12 31.25
CA ALA A 388 10.69 -1.84 30.95
C ALA A 388 9.82 -1.91 32.22
N LYS A 389 8.98 -0.89 32.42
CA LYS A 389 8.05 -0.76 33.54
C LYS A 389 6.84 -1.68 33.43
N ALA A 390 6.41 -1.95 32.20
CA ALA A 390 5.33 -2.87 31.91
C ALA A 390 5.65 -3.69 30.66
N CYS A 391 5.06 -4.88 30.60
CA CYS A 391 5.24 -5.82 29.51
C CYS A 391 3.93 -6.52 29.21
N VAL A 392 3.55 -6.53 27.92
CA VAL A 392 2.31 -7.14 27.43
C VAL A 392 2.62 -8.11 26.29
N ILE A 393 2.06 -9.31 26.35
CA ILE A 393 2.01 -10.24 25.23
C ILE A 393 0.65 -10.10 24.55
N SER A 394 0.67 -9.78 23.26
CA SER A 394 -0.53 -9.70 22.42
C SER A 394 -0.62 -10.92 21.53
N GLN A 395 -1.76 -11.58 21.57
CA GLN A 395 -2.16 -12.65 20.66
C GLN A 395 -3.27 -12.12 19.76
N PHE A 396 -3.11 -12.29 18.44
CA PHE A 396 -4.06 -11.75 17.46
C PHE A 396 -5.07 -12.80 16.96
N LEU A 397 -4.74 -14.09 17.08
CA LEU A 397 -5.58 -15.24 16.72
C LEU A 397 -5.29 -16.44 17.65
N PRO A 398 -6.26 -17.34 17.88
CA PRO A 398 -7.66 -17.24 17.47
C PRO A 398 -8.44 -16.19 18.27
N ALA A 399 -7.97 -15.85 19.47
CA ALA A 399 -8.53 -14.78 20.30
C ALA A 399 -7.63 -13.53 20.25
N GLN A 400 -8.25 -12.35 20.21
CA GLN A 400 -7.57 -11.06 20.30
C GLN A 400 -7.38 -10.70 21.79
N THR A 401 -6.26 -11.11 22.38
CA THR A 401 -6.01 -10.97 23.82
C THR A 401 -4.69 -10.27 24.08
N ASP A 402 -4.69 -9.41 25.10
CA ASP A 402 -3.50 -8.80 25.68
C ASP A 402 -3.36 -9.34 27.11
N ALA A 403 -2.21 -9.93 27.43
CA ALA A 403 -1.90 -10.44 28.76
C ALA A 403 -0.59 -9.84 29.28
N ALA A 404 -0.52 -9.57 30.59
CA ALA A 404 0.73 -9.17 31.20
C ALA A 404 1.78 -10.29 31.02
N CYS A 405 3.01 -9.92 30.71
CA CYS A 405 4.10 -10.90 30.64
C CYS A 405 4.30 -11.58 32.01
N PRO A 406 4.73 -12.86 32.07
CA PRO A 406 4.92 -13.59 33.31
C PRO A 406 5.75 -12.82 34.36
N GLY A 407 5.30 -12.75 35.61
CA GLY A 407 5.99 -12.01 36.67
C GLY A 407 7.38 -12.55 36.98
N GLY A 408 8.33 -11.66 37.35
CA GLY A 408 9.66 -12.04 37.84
C GLY A 408 10.68 -12.49 36.78
N ALA A 409 10.31 -12.61 35.51
CA ALA A 409 11.24 -13.00 34.44
C ALA A 409 11.83 -11.76 33.72
N ASP A 410 13.15 -11.62 33.73
CA ASP A 410 13.89 -10.58 32.98
C ASP A 410 13.81 -10.79 31.46
N VAL A 411 13.46 -12.01 31.04
CA VAL A 411 13.34 -12.42 29.66
C VAL A 411 11.94 -12.94 29.38
N VAL A 412 11.36 -12.52 28.27
CA VAL A 412 10.08 -13.00 27.76
C VAL A 412 10.33 -13.87 26.54
N GLU A 413 9.70 -15.03 26.49
CA GLU A 413 9.81 -15.95 25.37
C GLU A 413 8.54 -15.94 24.53
N LEU A 414 8.69 -15.85 23.21
CA LEU A 414 7.60 -16.08 22.26
C LEU A 414 7.99 -17.20 21.32
N LYS A 415 7.12 -18.18 21.14
CA LYS A 415 7.30 -19.23 20.14
C LYS A 415 6.57 -18.81 18.87
N ALA A 416 7.31 -18.53 17.79
CA ALA A 416 6.70 -18.16 16.53
C ALA A 416 5.83 -19.31 16.00
N GLY A 417 4.65 -18.97 15.51
CA GLY A 417 3.75 -19.87 14.82
C GLY A 417 3.12 -19.16 13.62
N PRO A 418 2.18 -19.81 12.91
CA PRO A 418 1.49 -19.18 11.79
C PRO A 418 0.74 -17.91 12.24
N ALA A 419 0.08 -17.96 13.40
CA ALA A 419 -0.56 -16.79 13.99
C ALA A 419 0.52 -15.87 14.60
N PRO A 420 0.57 -14.58 14.21
CA PRO A 420 1.52 -13.65 14.80
C PRO A 420 1.30 -13.47 16.30
N LEU A 421 2.39 -13.24 17.01
CA LEU A 421 2.41 -12.84 18.42
C LEU A 421 3.24 -11.57 18.55
N ALA A 422 2.92 -10.72 19.52
CA ALA A 422 3.75 -9.58 19.83
C ALA A 422 4.07 -9.50 21.32
N VAL A 423 5.26 -9.01 21.66
CA VAL A 423 5.57 -8.50 23.00
C VAL A 423 5.79 -7.00 22.91
N THR A 424 5.11 -6.25 23.77
CA THR A 424 5.26 -4.81 23.92
C THR A 424 5.92 -4.50 25.26
N LEU A 425 7.03 -3.79 25.20
CA LEU A 425 7.79 -3.31 26.36
C LEU A 425 7.58 -1.80 26.50
N TYR A 426 7.10 -1.37 27.66
CA TYR A 426 6.81 0.04 27.97
C TYR A 426 7.88 0.62 28.89
N TYR A 427 8.45 1.78 28.54
CA TYR A 427 9.60 2.39 29.22
C TYR A 427 9.27 3.70 29.94
#